data_AF-A0A3S4G2L1-F1
#
_entry.id   AF-A0A3S4G2L1-F1
#
_cell.length_a   1.000
_cell.length_b   1.000
_cell.length_c   1.000
_cell.angle_alpha   90.00
_cell.angle_beta   90.00
_cell.angle_gamma   90.00
#
_symmetry.space_group_name_H-M   'P 1'
#
loop_
_entity.id
_entity.type
_entity.pdbx_description
1 polymer ?
#
loop_
_entity_poly.entity_id
_entity_poly.type
_entity_poly.pdbx_seq_one_letter_code
_entity_poly.pdbx_strand_id
1 'polypeptide(L)'
;MVKAAYSSGKPAIGVGAGNTPVVVDESADIKRVVASILMSKTFDSGVICASEQSVIVVDEVYNAVRERFASHGGYLLQGKELKAVQDIILKNGGLNAAIVGQSAPKIAEMAESAYRPTPRC
;
A
#
# COMPACT_ATOMS: atom_id res chain seq x y z
N MET A 1 18.37 11.61 -4.38
CA MET A 1 19.25 11.76 -3.19
C MET A 1 20.41 10.78 -3.21
N VAL A 2 20.17 9.47 -3.25
CA VAL A 2 21.24 8.43 -3.21
C VAL A 2 22.23 8.54 -4.37
N LYS A 3 21.74 8.71 -5.60
CA LYS A 3 22.60 8.95 -6.78
C LYS A 3 23.53 10.15 -6.59
N ALA A 4 23.05 11.23 -5.97
CA ALA A 4 23.85 12.41 -5.70
C ALA A 4 24.93 12.14 -4.65
N ALA A 5 24.61 11.40 -3.58
CA ALA A 5 25.58 11.00 -2.55
C ALA A 5 26.74 10.19 -3.15
N TYR A 6 26.44 9.19 -3.99
CA TYR A 6 27.47 8.39 -4.68
C TYR A 6 28.22 9.15 -5.78
N SER A 7 27.72 10.31 -6.22
CA SER A 7 28.39 11.17 -7.20
C SER A 7 29.16 12.33 -6.55
N SER A 8 29.30 12.34 -5.22
CA SER A 8 29.84 13.48 -4.47
C SER A 8 31.37 13.52 -4.33
N GLY A 9 32.07 12.47 -4.78
CA GLY A 9 33.51 12.31 -4.56
C GLY A 9 33.90 11.96 -3.11
N LYS A 10 32.92 11.67 -2.24
CA LYS A 10 33.13 11.25 -0.84
C LYS A 10 32.63 9.81 -0.62
N PRO A 11 33.20 9.07 0.34
CA PRO A 11 32.63 7.79 0.77
C PRO A 11 31.17 7.97 1.21
N ALA A 12 30.29 7.10 0.73
CA ALA A 12 28.85 7.17 0.99
C ALA A 12 28.26 5.76 1.21
N ILE A 13 27.28 5.67 2.13
CA ILE A 13 26.43 4.49 2.33
C ILE A 13 24.99 4.92 2.04
N GLY A 14 24.48 4.51 0.88
CA GLY A 14 23.11 4.82 0.44
C GLY A 14 22.15 3.65 0.67
N VAL A 15 20.85 3.96 0.69
CA VAL A 15 19.75 2.98 0.75
C VAL A 15 18.93 2.98 -0.54
N GLY A 16 18.08 1.97 -0.74
CA GLY A 16 17.14 1.88 -1.87
C GLY A 16 15.69 2.11 -1.44
N ALA A 17 14.81 2.30 -2.42
CA ALA A 17 13.37 2.22 -2.18
C ALA A 17 12.94 0.76 -2.04
N GLY A 18 12.00 0.48 -1.12
CA GLY A 18 11.40 -0.83 -0.96
C GLY A 18 10.09 -0.96 -1.73
N ASN A 19 9.76 -2.19 -2.13
CA ASN A 19 8.46 -2.60 -2.65
C ASN A 19 8.15 -4.02 -2.15
N THR A 20 8.09 -4.17 -0.83
CA THR A 20 8.18 -5.48 -0.16
C THR A 20 6.97 -6.37 -0.46
N PRO A 21 7.16 -7.54 -1.10
CA PRO A 21 6.12 -8.55 -1.21
C PRO A 21 6.09 -9.45 0.03
N VAL A 22 4.91 -9.92 0.40
CA VAL A 22 4.74 -11.05 1.34
C VAL A 22 4.18 -12.23 0.58
N VAL A 23 4.88 -13.36 0.63
CA VAL A 23 4.42 -14.61 0.04
C VAL A 23 3.81 -15.48 1.15
N VAL A 24 2.60 -15.97 0.91
CA VAL A 24 1.84 -16.82 1.84
C VAL A 24 1.60 -18.16 1.15
N ASP A 25 2.27 -19.19 1.65
CA ASP A 25 2.08 -20.57 1.21
C ASP A 25 0.98 -21.27 2.01
N GLU A 26 0.66 -22.50 1.60
CA GLU A 26 -0.35 -23.36 2.20
C GLU A 26 -0.06 -23.78 3.64
N SER A 27 1.21 -23.70 4.08
CA SER A 27 1.64 -24.08 5.42
C SER A 27 1.51 -22.94 6.44
N ALA A 28 1.22 -21.72 5.97
CA ALA A 28 1.22 -20.53 6.79
C ALA A 28 0.12 -20.52 7.85
N ASP A 29 0.45 -20.04 9.05
CA ASP A 29 -0.55 -19.65 10.04
C ASP A 29 -1.24 -18.36 9.57
N ILE A 30 -2.39 -18.54 8.90
CA ILE A 30 -3.21 -17.45 8.36
C ILE A 30 -3.56 -16.43 9.45
N LYS A 31 -3.74 -16.87 10.70
CA LYS A 31 -4.10 -15.97 11.79
C LYS A 31 -2.99 -14.99 12.09
N ARG A 32 -1.79 -15.54 12.23
CA ARG A 32 -0.58 -14.79 12.51
C ARG A 32 -0.19 -13.90 11.33
N VAL A 33 -0.18 -14.45 10.11
CA VAL A 33 0.24 -13.72 8.91
C VAL A 33 -0.59 -12.46 8.70
N VAL A 34 -1.93 -12.57 8.72
CA VAL A 34 -2.79 -11.39 8.48
C VAL A 34 -2.65 -10.36 9.60
N ALA A 35 -2.54 -10.79 10.86
CA ALA A 35 -2.32 -9.89 11.99
C ALA A 35 -0.97 -9.15 11.88
N SER A 36 0.10 -9.86 11.50
CA SER A 36 1.42 -9.28 11.30
C SER A 36 1.44 -8.28 10.15
N ILE A 37 0.82 -8.60 9.01
CA ILE A 37 0.74 -7.69 7.85
C ILE A 37 -0.03 -6.42 8.21
N LEU A 38 -1.19 -6.55 8.85
CA LEU A 38 -1.98 -5.38 9.24
C LEU A 38 -1.23 -4.50 10.23
N MET A 39 -0.62 -5.10 11.26
CA MET A 39 0.17 -4.35 12.24
C MET A 39 1.35 -3.61 11.58
N SER A 40 2.12 -4.30 10.74
CA SER A 40 3.29 -3.76 10.06
C SER A 40 2.90 -2.67 9.05
N LYS A 41 1.93 -2.95 8.18
CA LYS A 41 1.52 -2.04 7.11
C LYS A 41 0.87 -0.76 7.63
N THR A 42 0.06 -0.88 8.67
CA THR A 42 -0.66 0.27 9.23
C THR A 42 0.19 1.08 10.21
N PHE A 43 1.33 0.56 10.64
CA PHE A 43 2.26 1.30 11.48
C PHE A 43 2.73 2.57 10.77
N ASP A 44 2.53 3.71 11.42
CA ASP A 44 2.82 5.05 10.89
C ASP A 44 2.26 5.25 9.46
N SER A 45 1.06 4.72 9.20
CA SER A 45 0.38 4.79 7.90
C SER A 45 1.24 4.29 6.72
N GLY A 46 2.13 3.32 6.96
CA GLY A 46 2.91 2.65 5.92
C GLY A 46 4.04 3.50 5.33
N VAL A 47 4.54 4.51 6.06
CA VAL A 47 5.68 5.32 5.58
C VAL A 47 7.01 4.57 5.61
N ILE A 48 7.12 3.52 6.41
CA ILE A 48 8.34 2.71 6.52
C ILE A 48 8.56 1.94 5.21
N CYS A 49 9.74 2.09 4.62
CA CYS A 49 10.06 1.50 3.31
C CYS A 49 10.01 -0.03 3.26
N ALA A 50 10.18 -0.68 4.42
CA ALA A 50 10.08 -2.12 4.55
C ALA A 50 8.63 -2.63 4.61
N SER A 51 7.65 -1.74 4.83
CA SER A 51 6.24 -2.12 4.93
C SER A 51 5.73 -2.77 3.65
N GLU A 52 4.77 -3.68 3.83
CA GLU A 52 4.24 -4.54 2.79
C GLU A 52 3.55 -3.72 1.69
N GLN A 53 3.79 -4.06 0.42
CA GLN A 53 3.14 -3.41 -0.72
C GLN A 53 2.28 -4.39 -1.53
N SER A 54 2.54 -5.68 -1.40
CA SER A 54 1.73 -6.74 -2.01
C SER A 54 1.73 -7.99 -1.15
N VAL A 55 0.64 -8.74 -1.23
CA VAL A 55 0.51 -10.06 -0.60
C VAL A 55 0.19 -11.05 -1.71
N ILE A 56 1.07 -12.02 -1.92
CA ILE A 56 0.99 -13.07 -2.93
C ILE A 56 0.63 -14.35 -2.20
N VAL A 57 -0.52 -14.93 -2.53
CA VAL A 57 -1.11 -16.03 -1.76
C VAL A 57 -1.31 -17.23 -2.68
N VAL A 58 -0.89 -18.42 -2.23
CA VAL A 58 -1.17 -19.68 -2.93
C VAL A 58 -2.68 -19.92 -2.95
N ASP A 59 -3.18 -20.43 -4.08
CA ASP A 59 -4.61 -20.56 -4.36
C ASP A 59 -5.38 -21.32 -3.25
N GLU A 60 -4.77 -22.39 -2.72
CA GLU A 60 -5.33 -23.24 -1.66
C GLU A 60 -5.76 -22.45 -0.40
N VAL A 61 -5.05 -21.38 -0.05
CA VAL A 61 -5.31 -20.56 1.14
C VAL A 61 -5.85 -19.16 0.82
N TYR A 62 -6.01 -18.82 -0.45
CA TYR A 62 -6.41 -17.47 -0.90
C TYR A 62 -7.71 -16.97 -0.25
N ASN A 63 -8.77 -17.80 -0.27
CA ASN A 63 -10.07 -17.38 0.25
C ASN A 63 -10.03 -17.11 1.75
N ALA A 64 -9.33 -17.97 2.51
CA ALA A 64 -9.20 -17.82 3.96
C ALA A 64 -8.37 -16.57 4.33
N VAL A 65 -7.30 -16.28 3.59
CA VAL A 65 -6.51 -15.05 3.76
C VAL A 65 -7.34 -13.82 3.43
N ARG A 66 -8.05 -13.82 2.29
CA ARG A 66 -8.89 -12.70 1.84
C ARG A 66 -10.01 -12.39 2.84
N GLU A 67 -10.73 -13.41 3.30
CA GLU A 67 -11.80 -13.25 4.30
C GLU A 67 -11.26 -12.71 5.63
N ARG A 68 -10.07 -13.17 6.02
CA ARG A 68 -9.46 -12.70 7.26
C ARG A 68 -9.04 -11.23 7.20
N PHE A 69 -8.50 -10.77 6.07
CA PHE A 69 -8.29 -9.33 5.87
C PHE A 69 -9.59 -8.55 6.00
N ALA A 70 -10.65 -8.97 5.31
CA ALA A 70 -11.95 -8.28 5.32
C ALA A 70 -12.59 -8.21 6.72
N SER A 71 -12.38 -9.23 7.56
CA SER A 71 -12.96 -9.30 8.91
C SER A 71 -12.11 -8.63 9.99
N HIS A 72 -10.84 -8.30 9.74
CA HIS A 72 -9.91 -7.81 10.76
C HIS A 72 -9.31 -6.43 10.43
N GLY A 73 -10.08 -5.57 9.77
CA GLY A 73 -9.71 -4.15 9.53
C GLY A 73 -9.16 -3.86 8.14
N GLY A 74 -9.09 -4.87 7.26
CA GLY A 74 -8.91 -4.65 5.83
C GLY A 74 -10.24 -4.31 5.16
N TYR A 75 -10.19 -3.45 4.15
CA TYR A 75 -11.32 -3.11 3.29
C TYR A 75 -11.00 -3.51 1.85
N LEU A 76 -11.85 -4.34 1.24
CA LEU A 76 -11.64 -4.84 -0.12
C LEU A 76 -12.35 -3.95 -1.13
N LEU A 77 -11.59 -3.07 -1.77
CA LEU A 77 -12.11 -2.14 -2.79
C LEU A 77 -12.60 -2.88 -4.05
N GLN A 78 -13.75 -2.47 -4.58
CA GLN A 78 -14.31 -3.01 -5.83
C GLN A 78 -14.89 -1.92 -6.74
N GLY A 79 -15.00 -2.19 -8.04
CA GLY A 79 -15.71 -1.30 -8.97
C GLY A 79 -15.22 0.15 -8.96
N LYS A 80 -16.12 1.09 -8.64
CA LYS A 80 -15.86 2.54 -8.72
C LYS A 80 -14.88 3.05 -7.67
N GLU A 81 -14.95 2.56 -6.43
CA GLU A 81 -14.03 2.98 -5.36
C GLU A 81 -12.60 2.52 -5.63
N LEU A 82 -12.42 1.31 -6.17
CA LEU A 82 -11.11 0.81 -6.59
C LEU A 82 -10.50 1.75 -7.63
N LYS A 83 -11.30 2.13 -8.64
CA LYS A 83 -10.85 3.03 -9.69
C LYS A 83 -10.52 4.42 -9.14
N ALA A 84 -11.35 4.96 -8.27
CA ALA A 84 -11.13 6.27 -7.64
C ALA A 84 -9.82 6.30 -6.83
N VAL A 85 -9.54 5.25 -6.05
CA VAL A 85 -8.27 5.14 -5.31
C VAL A 85 -7.09 4.98 -6.26
N GLN A 86 -7.18 4.15 -7.30
CA GLN A 86 -6.13 3.98 -8.30
C GLN A 86 -5.72 5.31 -8.95
N ASP A 87 -6.70 6.15 -9.28
CA ASP A 87 -6.48 7.42 -9.99
C ASP A 87 -5.75 8.47 -9.14
N ILE A 88 -5.71 8.32 -7.81
CA ILE A 88 -4.99 9.24 -6.92
C ILE A 88 -3.61 8.73 -6.46
N ILE A 89 -3.27 7.46 -6.71
CA ILE A 89 -1.97 6.89 -6.28
C ILE A 89 -0.82 7.51 -7.06
N LEU A 90 -0.94 7.62 -8.38
CA LEU A 90 0.11 8.15 -9.25
C LEU A 90 -0.30 9.50 -9.84
N LYS A 91 0.60 10.48 -9.77
CA LYS A 91 0.47 11.78 -10.45
C LYS A 91 1.74 12.03 -11.27
N ASN A 92 1.56 12.39 -12.54
CA ASN A 92 2.67 12.70 -13.45
C ASN A 92 3.76 11.61 -13.52
N GLY A 93 3.36 10.33 -13.47
CA GLY A 93 4.28 9.19 -13.54
C GLY A 93 5.04 8.87 -12.23
N GLY A 94 4.78 9.60 -11.14
CA GLY A 94 5.35 9.32 -9.81
C GLY A 94 4.28 9.12 -8.74
N LEU A 95 4.70 8.66 -7.56
CA LEU A 95 3.82 8.53 -6.40
C LEU A 95 3.30 9.91 -5.97
N ASN A 96 1.99 10.01 -5.73
CA ASN A 96 1.37 11.22 -5.23
C ASN A 96 1.78 11.49 -3.77
N ALA A 97 2.62 12.49 -3.54
CA ALA A 97 3.10 12.82 -2.19
C ALA A 97 1.96 13.15 -1.20
N ALA A 98 0.79 13.60 -1.68
CA ALA A 98 -0.34 13.94 -0.82
C ALA A 98 -0.97 12.73 -0.10
N ILE A 99 -0.76 11.50 -0.60
CA ILE A 99 -1.30 10.29 0.05
C ILE A 99 -0.31 9.64 1.02
N VAL A 100 0.96 10.06 1.01
CA VAL A 100 2.02 9.45 1.82
C VAL A 100 1.74 9.71 3.31
N GLY A 101 1.74 8.64 4.11
CA GLY A 101 1.51 8.71 5.55
C GLY A 101 0.07 9.05 5.96
N GLN A 102 -0.87 9.07 5.01
CA GLN A 102 -2.28 9.32 5.31
C GLN A 102 -3.00 8.05 5.75
N SER A 103 -4.00 8.21 6.61
CA SER A 103 -4.86 7.10 7.03
C SER A 103 -5.75 6.62 5.87
N ALA A 104 -6.18 5.35 5.91
CA ALA A 104 -7.06 4.79 4.90
C ALA A 104 -8.37 5.59 4.70
N PRO A 105 -9.06 6.06 5.77
CA PRO A 105 -10.23 6.93 5.60
C PRO A 105 -9.92 8.25 4.89
N LYS A 106 -8.74 8.85 5.15
CA LYS A 106 -8.36 10.11 4.50
C LYS A 106 -8.08 9.90 3.01
N ILE A 107 -7.43 8.78 2.66
CA ILE A 107 -7.21 8.41 1.26
C ILE A 107 -8.54 8.16 0.54
N ALA A 108 -9.51 7.51 1.20
CA ALA A 108 -10.85 7.32 0.65
C ALA A 108 -11.57 8.67 0.40
N GLU A 109 -11.55 9.59 1.37
CA GLU A 109 -12.11 10.95 1.21
C GLU A 109 -11.47 11.71 0.03
N MET A 110 -10.15 11.59 -0.13
CA MET A 110 -9.42 12.18 -1.26
C MET A 110 -9.84 11.58 -2.59
N ALA A 111 -10.04 10.25 -2.64
CA ALA A 111 -10.48 9.54 -3.84
C ALA A 111 -11.90 9.92 -4.24
N GLU A 112 -12.83 9.98 -3.28
CA GLU A 112 -14.21 10.42 -3.51
C GLU A 112 -14.27 11.88 -4.00
N SER A 113 -13.49 12.76 -3.39
CA SER A 113 -13.42 14.18 -3.78
C SER A 113 -12.89 14.36 -5.20
N ALA A 114 -11.92 13.53 -5.63
CA ALA A 114 -11.39 13.54 -6.99
C ALA A 114 -12.40 12.98 -8.02
N TYR A 115 -13.29 12.09 -7.61
CA TYR A 115 -14.32 11.50 -8.46
C TYR A 115 -15.56 12.39 -8.62
N ARG A 116 -15.71 13.45 -7.81
CA ARG A 116 -16.86 14.37 -7.93
C ARG A 116 -16.82 15.03 -9.31
N PRO A 117 -17.77 14.72 -10.23
CA PRO A 117 -17.80 15.39 -11.51
C PRO A 117 -17.94 16.89 -11.22
N THR A 118 -17.05 17.69 -11.81
CA THR A 118 -17.26 19.14 -11.87
C THR A 118 -18.70 19.38 -12.30
N PRO A 119 -19.48 20.24 -11.60
CA PRO A 119 -20.76 20.66 -12.13
C PRO A 119 -20.47 21.22 -13.52
N ARG A 120 -20.97 20.54 -14.57
CA ARG A 120 -21.00 21.17 -15.89
C ARG A 120 -21.90 22.38 -15.70
N CYS A 121 -21.33 23.58 -15.85
CA CYS A 121 -22.11 24.79 -16.09
C CYS A 121 -23.06 24.56 -17.27
#